data_AF-A0AAJ6ML26-F1
#
_entry.id   AF-A0AAJ6ML26-F1
#
_cell.length_a   1.000
_cell.length_b   1.000
_cell.length_c   1.000
_cell.angle_alpha   90.00
_cell.angle_beta   90.00
_cell.angle_gamma   90.00
#
_symmetry.space_group_name_H-M   'P 1'
#
loop_
_entity.id
_entity.type
_entity.pdbx_description
1 polymer ?
#
loop_
_entity_poly.entity_id
_entity_poly.type
_entity_poly.pdbx_seq_one_letter_code
_entity_poly.pdbx_strand_id
1 'polypeptide(L)'
;MLAHILLLLVSLLLPGASRAEAPPVEKAGFASRLTIYLAKGPPDACGPGCDRWIAIEGEIDRDAAPRIRRFLAGVKDSQRPIYLHSPGGNVEQSYVIARLLRSRKAIARVGRTTATACAAGTQVDAACLKIKNASGEVEAELTTSRAMCNSACGYLFLGATSRKVAPDAALAVHNSRLVLAFHGHPAPEAVAEYRRRRILSADRDRAAFITAMGISGELDALIRTVKFESLHVLTRSELYQFGIDTRPLVETTWKLEKEARPFVRKIATMKKENGSSFRTMEWRLSCEGGQRVPLAFFGEIDETTTGKSTILMTADADADMTAGGPAPRLGKYEVWRGSIDADMVKAILASRALHVREITPMPDDKTNVTRFDIDLTGLASVWTQLTAACASATTSARTPWQAMPRQAGPWQASHWPGSPWTPLAPPSPGAAPSAVAPSQAQGAQ
;
A
#
# COMPACT_ATOMS: atom_id res chain seq x y z
N MET A 1 57.80 -42.00 -35.42
CA MET A 1 57.85 -41.45 -34.06
C MET A 1 57.16 -40.08 -34.07
N LEU A 2 56.17 -39.92 -33.18
CA LEU A 2 55.66 -38.65 -32.64
C LEU A 2 54.90 -37.72 -33.59
N ALA A 3 53.69 -38.14 -33.96
CA ALA A 3 52.54 -37.23 -33.89
C ALA A 3 52.34 -36.88 -32.42
N HIS A 4 52.06 -35.60 -32.09
CA HIS A 4 51.38 -35.05 -30.90
C HIS A 4 51.81 -33.57 -30.75
N ILE A 5 51.30 -32.70 -31.62
CA ILE A 5 51.28 -31.25 -31.39
C ILE A 5 49.84 -30.92 -31.01
N LEU A 6 49.55 -30.91 -29.71
CA LEU A 6 48.48 -30.13 -29.09
C LEU A 6 48.50 -30.43 -27.59
N LEU A 7 49.17 -29.60 -26.77
CA LEU A 7 48.79 -29.42 -25.36
C LEU A 7 49.60 -28.30 -24.72
N LEU A 8 48.89 -27.52 -23.89
CA LEU A 8 49.38 -26.55 -22.90
C LEU A 8 49.52 -25.09 -23.34
N LEU A 9 48.37 -24.48 -23.68
CA LEU A 9 48.13 -23.05 -23.49
C LEU A 9 46.64 -22.80 -23.16
N VAL A 10 46.15 -23.42 -22.08
CA VAL A 10 44.81 -23.12 -21.51
C VAL A 10 44.88 -23.19 -19.98
N SER A 11 45.40 -22.14 -19.35
CA SER A 11 45.35 -22.01 -17.89
C SER A 11 45.25 -20.55 -17.45
N LEU A 12 44.32 -19.74 -17.99
CA LEU A 12 44.11 -18.36 -17.52
C LEU A 12 42.75 -17.76 -17.92
N LEU A 13 41.65 -18.47 -17.69
CA LEU A 13 40.30 -17.87 -17.68
C LEU A 13 39.44 -18.58 -16.63
N LEU A 14 39.67 -18.29 -15.35
CA LEU A 14 38.59 -18.38 -14.36
C LEU A 14 37.85 -17.04 -14.41
N PRO A 15 36.68 -16.94 -15.07
CA PRO A 15 35.81 -15.82 -14.80
C PRO A 15 35.40 -15.95 -13.33
N GLY A 16 35.91 -15.04 -12.50
CA GLY A 16 35.35 -14.78 -11.19
C GLY A 16 33.90 -14.36 -11.41
N ALA A 17 32.99 -15.33 -11.36
CA ALA A 17 31.58 -15.09 -11.33
C ALA A 17 31.31 -14.32 -10.03
N SER A 18 31.32 -12.99 -10.13
CA SER A 18 30.72 -12.11 -9.15
C SER A 18 29.28 -12.58 -9.04
N ARG A 19 28.99 -13.42 -8.04
CA ARG A 19 27.64 -13.88 -7.76
C ARG A 19 26.87 -12.63 -7.33
N ALA A 20 26.26 -11.96 -8.30
CA ALA A 20 25.27 -10.94 -8.04
C ALA A 20 24.18 -11.65 -7.24
N GLU A 21 24.15 -11.39 -5.94
CA GLU A 21 23.09 -11.88 -5.07
C GLU A 21 21.79 -11.35 -5.65
N ALA A 22 20.84 -12.26 -5.94
CA ALA A 22 19.55 -11.87 -6.46
C ALA A 22 18.95 -10.79 -5.54
N PRO A 23 18.31 -9.74 -6.08
CA PRO A 23 17.70 -8.74 -5.23
C PRO A 23 16.79 -9.45 -4.21
N PRO A 24 16.87 -9.10 -2.92
CA PRO A 24 15.97 -9.64 -1.92
C PRO A 24 14.53 -9.60 -2.44
N VAL A 25 13.74 -10.63 -2.15
CA VAL A 25 12.35 -10.77 -2.63
C VAL A 25 11.51 -9.50 -2.37
N GLU A 26 11.86 -8.74 -1.33
CA GLU A 26 11.26 -7.45 -0.97
C GLU A 26 11.44 -6.33 -2.00
N LYS A 27 12.53 -6.36 -2.78
CA LYS A 27 12.87 -5.35 -3.80
C LYS A 27 12.38 -5.73 -5.20
N ALA A 28 11.79 -6.92 -5.36
CA ALA A 28 11.23 -7.35 -6.63
C ALA A 28 10.11 -6.39 -7.08
N GLY A 29 10.18 -5.92 -8.34
CA GLY A 29 9.22 -4.98 -8.89
C GLY A 29 9.51 -3.49 -8.64
N PHE A 30 10.65 -3.16 -8.04
CA PHE A 30 11.13 -1.77 -7.90
C PHE A 30 12.34 -1.49 -8.80
N ALA A 31 12.44 -0.25 -9.27
CA ALA A 31 13.66 0.23 -9.91
C ALA A 31 14.81 0.28 -8.89
N SER A 32 16.02 -0.08 -9.32
CA SER A 32 17.24 -0.07 -8.48
C SER A 32 17.73 1.34 -8.11
N ARG A 33 17.08 2.37 -8.66
CA ARG A 33 17.40 3.78 -8.41
C ARG A 33 16.14 4.56 -8.06
N LEU A 34 16.30 5.49 -7.11
CA LEU A 34 15.22 6.37 -6.70
C LEU A 34 14.95 7.37 -7.83
N THR A 35 13.75 7.29 -8.37
CA THR A 35 13.24 8.13 -9.45
C THR A 35 12.35 9.21 -8.84
N ILE A 36 12.44 10.44 -9.35
CA ILE A 36 11.58 11.56 -8.96
C ILE A 36 11.08 12.29 -10.20
N TYR A 37 9.77 12.54 -10.28
CA TYR A 37 9.16 13.15 -11.45
C TYR A 37 7.83 13.83 -11.13
N LEU A 38 7.40 14.74 -12.01
CA LEU A 38 6.07 15.35 -11.95
C LEU A 38 5.08 14.41 -12.63
N ALA A 39 4.01 14.09 -11.93
CA ALA A 39 2.92 13.29 -12.45
C ALA A 39 1.64 14.11 -12.48
N LYS A 40 0.80 13.81 -13.47
CA LYS A 40 -0.49 14.44 -13.68
C LYS A 40 -1.54 13.39 -13.98
N GLY A 41 -2.72 13.55 -13.41
CA GLY A 41 -3.87 12.69 -13.64
C GLY A 41 -5.10 13.52 -13.99
N PRO A 42 -6.29 12.90 -14.03
CA PRO A 42 -7.54 13.62 -14.15
C PRO A 42 -7.77 14.59 -12.96
N PRO A 43 -8.75 15.51 -13.06
CA PRO A 43 -9.19 16.29 -11.91
C PRO A 43 -9.43 15.41 -10.68
N ASP A 44 -9.00 15.92 -9.53
CA ASP A 44 -9.09 15.27 -8.22
C ASP A 44 -8.29 13.95 -8.04
N ALA A 45 -7.41 13.60 -8.98
CA ALA A 45 -6.59 12.38 -8.92
C ALA A 45 -5.77 12.24 -7.63
N CYS A 46 -5.32 13.34 -7.03
CA CYS A 46 -4.57 13.35 -5.76
C CYS A 46 -5.37 13.94 -4.57
N GLY A 47 -6.70 13.97 -4.69
CA GLY A 47 -7.63 14.56 -3.73
C GLY A 47 -8.29 15.84 -4.23
N PRO A 48 -9.17 16.47 -3.45
CA PRO A 48 -9.97 17.62 -3.89
C PRO A 48 -9.12 18.77 -4.45
N GLY A 49 -9.43 19.20 -5.67
CA GLY A 49 -8.74 20.25 -6.41
C GLY A 49 -7.32 19.89 -6.85
N CYS A 50 -6.94 18.61 -6.81
CA CYS A 50 -5.57 18.15 -7.05
C CYS A 50 -5.51 17.19 -8.24
N ASP A 51 -4.86 17.62 -9.33
CA ASP A 51 -4.59 16.80 -10.52
C ASP A 51 -3.10 16.51 -10.72
N ARG A 52 -2.23 17.05 -9.87
CA ARG A 52 -0.76 17.00 -10.01
C ARG A 52 -0.05 16.66 -8.71
N TRP A 53 0.94 15.79 -8.80
CA TRP A 53 1.78 15.38 -7.67
C TRP A 53 3.24 15.17 -8.08
N ILE A 54 4.09 15.00 -7.08
CA ILE A 54 5.47 14.54 -7.27
C ILE A 54 5.50 13.06 -6.90
N ALA A 55 5.94 12.21 -7.81
CA ALA A 55 6.18 10.80 -7.54
C ALA A 55 7.63 10.60 -7.13
N ILE A 56 7.88 9.86 -6.04
CA ILE A 56 9.20 9.37 -5.65
C ILE A 56 9.12 7.86 -5.48
N GLU A 57 9.76 7.12 -6.39
CA GLU A 57 9.60 5.67 -6.49
C GLU A 57 10.94 4.95 -6.69
N GLY A 58 11.03 3.70 -6.19
CA GLY A 58 12.22 2.85 -6.36
C GLY A 58 13.13 2.78 -5.13
N GLU A 59 14.26 2.09 -5.26
CA GLU A 59 15.24 1.93 -4.19
C GLU A 59 16.00 3.24 -3.91
N ILE A 60 16.18 3.57 -2.63
CA ILE A 60 17.00 4.70 -2.19
C ILE A 60 18.48 4.33 -2.36
N ASP A 61 19.03 4.53 -3.56
CA ASP A 61 20.45 4.31 -3.84
C ASP A 61 21.35 5.40 -3.24
N ARG A 62 22.67 5.20 -3.32
CA ARG A 62 23.69 6.08 -2.74
C ARG A 62 23.71 7.50 -3.30
N ASP A 63 23.15 7.72 -4.48
CA ASP A 63 23.10 9.03 -5.15
C ASP A 63 21.69 9.63 -5.14
N ALA A 64 20.78 9.11 -4.32
CA ALA A 64 19.40 9.56 -4.27
C ALA A 64 19.29 11.03 -3.83
N ALA A 65 19.94 11.44 -2.74
CA ALA A 65 19.76 12.78 -2.19
C ALA A 65 20.21 13.92 -3.12
N PRO A 66 21.36 13.84 -3.82
CA PRO A 66 21.73 14.84 -4.82
C PRO A 66 20.69 14.98 -5.95
N ARG A 67 20.11 13.87 -6.42
CA ARG A 67 19.08 13.90 -7.49
C ARG A 67 17.79 14.54 -6.99
N ILE A 68 17.30 14.14 -5.83
CA ILE A 68 16.08 14.72 -5.23
C ILE A 68 16.27 16.22 -4.97
N ARG A 69 17.42 16.62 -4.43
CA ARG A 69 17.76 18.04 -4.20
C ARG A 69 17.68 18.85 -5.49
N ARG A 70 18.30 18.36 -6.57
CA ARG A 70 18.32 19.03 -7.88
C ARG A 70 16.91 19.20 -8.43
N PHE A 71 16.09 18.14 -8.36
CA PHE A 71 14.71 18.19 -8.82
C PHE A 71 13.89 19.21 -8.02
N LEU A 72 13.92 19.11 -6.69
CA LEU A 72 13.13 19.99 -5.81
C LEU A 72 13.57 21.46 -5.86
N ALA A 73 14.81 21.76 -6.25
CA ALA A 73 15.25 23.13 -6.49
C ALA A 73 14.48 23.80 -7.64
N GLY A 74 14.06 23.03 -8.65
CA GLY A 74 13.26 23.52 -9.77
C GLY A 74 11.75 23.62 -9.48
N VAL A 75 11.26 22.93 -8.45
CA VAL A 75 9.84 22.95 -8.07
C VAL A 75 9.59 24.15 -7.14
N LYS A 76 8.82 25.14 -7.58
CA LYS A 76 8.45 26.30 -6.75
C LYS A 76 7.27 26.02 -5.81
N ASP A 77 6.32 25.23 -6.28
CA ASP A 77 5.15 24.81 -5.51
C ASP A 77 5.55 23.82 -4.43
N SER A 78 5.64 24.29 -3.19
CA SER A 78 5.98 23.45 -2.04
C SER A 78 4.78 22.72 -1.44
N GLN A 79 3.56 23.01 -1.90
CA GLN A 79 2.32 22.40 -1.40
C GLN A 79 1.88 21.21 -2.24
N ARG A 80 2.47 21.02 -3.43
CA ARG A 80 2.27 19.82 -4.25
C ARG A 80 2.52 18.56 -3.42
N PRO A 81 1.55 17.62 -3.34
CA PRO A 81 1.74 16.40 -2.56
C PRO A 81 2.82 15.52 -3.20
N ILE A 82 3.63 14.90 -2.34
CA ILE A 82 4.66 13.94 -2.72
C ILE A 82 4.14 12.55 -2.37
N TYR A 83 4.06 11.67 -3.37
CA TYR A 83 3.70 10.27 -3.18
C TYR A 83 4.95 9.39 -3.22
N LEU A 84 5.14 8.62 -2.14
CA LEU A 84 6.27 7.71 -1.97
C LEU A 84 5.85 6.27 -2.25
N HIS A 85 6.62 5.58 -3.09
CA HIS A 85 6.53 4.13 -3.27
C HIS A 85 7.92 3.49 -3.36
N SER A 86 8.43 3.01 -2.24
CA SER A 86 9.82 2.56 -2.15
C SER A 86 9.99 1.38 -1.18
N PRO A 87 10.85 0.40 -1.50
CA PRO A 87 11.21 -0.68 -0.59
C PRO A 87 12.27 -0.24 0.44
N GLY A 88 12.69 1.03 0.41
CA GLY A 88 13.81 1.54 1.21
C GLY A 88 15.13 1.49 0.46
N GLY A 89 16.24 1.28 1.17
CA GLY A 89 17.59 1.39 0.64
C GLY A 89 18.55 2.05 1.65
N ASN A 90 19.33 3.02 1.18
CA ASN A 90 20.33 3.73 1.97
C ASN A 90 19.69 4.72 2.97
N VAL A 91 19.93 4.47 4.27
CA VAL A 91 19.39 5.26 5.39
C VAL A 91 20.00 6.66 5.47
N GLU A 92 21.28 6.82 5.17
CA GLU A 92 21.93 8.14 5.24
C GLU A 92 21.34 9.09 4.18
N GLN A 93 21.14 8.59 2.95
CA GLN A 93 20.47 9.32 1.88
C GLN A 93 19.03 9.66 2.26
N SER A 94 18.32 8.76 2.94
CA SER A 94 16.94 9.04 3.37
C SER A 94 16.88 10.15 4.42
N TYR A 95 17.81 10.21 5.39
CA TYR A 95 17.89 11.32 6.34
C TYR A 95 18.15 12.66 5.66
N VAL A 96 19.04 12.70 4.66
CA VAL A 96 19.34 13.93 3.91
C VAL A 96 18.10 14.42 3.17
N ILE A 97 17.43 13.53 2.44
CA ILE A 97 16.21 13.89 1.70
C ILE A 97 15.10 14.29 2.68
N ALA A 98 14.92 13.57 3.79
CA ALA A 98 13.91 13.91 4.80
C ALA A 98 14.08 15.34 5.33
N ARG A 99 15.33 15.76 5.61
CA ARG A 99 15.61 17.16 6.01
C ARG A 99 15.29 18.17 4.91
N LEU A 100 15.45 17.81 3.63
CA LEU A 100 15.01 18.64 2.50
C LEU A 100 13.49 18.73 2.41
N LEU A 101 12.77 17.63 2.65
CA LEU A 101 11.31 17.63 2.68
C LEU A 101 10.80 18.49 3.86
N ARG A 102 11.45 18.37 5.02
CA ARG A 102 11.16 19.15 6.24
C ARG A 102 11.31 20.65 6.01
N SER A 103 12.44 21.08 5.43
CA SER A 103 12.72 22.52 5.21
C SER A 103 11.72 23.15 4.22
N ARG A 104 11.11 22.34 3.36
CA ARG A 104 10.10 22.76 2.39
C ARG A 104 8.67 22.63 2.88
N LYS A 105 8.46 22.22 4.14
CA LYS A 105 7.14 21.92 4.72
C LYS A 105 6.32 20.98 3.84
N ALA A 106 6.98 19.95 3.30
CA ALA A 106 6.37 19.07 2.32
C ALA A 106 5.17 18.29 2.89
N ILE A 107 4.26 17.94 1.99
CA ILE A 107 3.16 17.00 2.24
C ILE A 107 3.55 15.66 1.63
N ALA A 108 3.79 14.64 2.45
CA ALA A 108 4.08 13.29 1.99
C ALA A 108 2.89 12.35 2.18
N ARG A 109 2.70 11.47 1.20
CA ARG A 109 1.68 10.43 1.18
C ARG A 109 2.31 9.13 0.69
N VAL A 110 1.72 7.99 1.05
CA VAL A 110 2.11 6.69 0.48
C VAL A 110 1.17 6.36 -0.67
N GLY A 111 1.72 6.12 -1.85
CA GLY A 111 0.95 5.83 -3.07
C GLY A 111 1.86 5.50 -4.23
N ARG A 112 1.37 4.65 -5.14
CA ARG A 112 2.06 4.18 -6.34
C ARG A 112 1.57 4.96 -7.54
N THR A 113 2.52 5.43 -8.35
CA THR A 113 2.25 6.16 -9.59
C THR A 113 2.46 5.23 -10.78
N THR A 114 1.42 5.09 -11.61
CA THR A 114 1.44 4.27 -12.82
C THR A 114 1.43 5.20 -14.02
N ALA A 115 2.57 5.36 -14.69
CA ALA A 115 2.65 6.18 -15.90
C ALA A 115 1.87 5.50 -17.03
N THR A 116 0.93 6.22 -17.65
CA THR A 116 0.00 5.66 -18.65
C THR A 116 0.67 5.36 -19.98
N ALA A 117 1.76 6.06 -20.30
CA ALA A 117 2.58 5.82 -21.49
C ALA A 117 3.42 4.54 -21.40
N CYS A 118 3.52 3.92 -20.23
CA CYS A 118 4.24 2.65 -20.07
C CYS A 118 3.28 1.47 -20.24
N ALA A 119 3.76 0.41 -20.88
CA ALA A 119 2.98 -0.81 -21.03
C ALA A 119 2.67 -1.48 -19.67
N ALA A 120 1.59 -2.27 -19.64
CA ALA A 120 1.20 -3.01 -18.45
C ALA A 120 2.34 -3.91 -17.96
N GLY A 121 2.67 -3.82 -16.67
CA GLY A 121 3.77 -4.58 -16.07
C GLY A 121 5.18 -4.04 -16.32
N THR A 122 5.35 -2.97 -17.10
CA THR A 122 6.68 -2.46 -17.49
C THR A 122 7.11 -1.18 -16.75
N GLN A 123 6.45 -0.85 -15.64
CA GLN A 123 6.65 0.41 -14.89
C GLN A 123 8.08 0.69 -14.38
N VAL A 124 8.96 -0.31 -14.43
CA VAL A 124 10.36 -0.25 -13.98
C VAL A 124 11.37 -0.66 -15.04
N ASP A 125 10.92 -0.90 -16.28
CA ASP A 125 11.84 -1.20 -17.39
C ASP A 125 12.59 0.07 -17.85
N ALA A 126 13.64 -0.10 -18.65
CA ALA A 126 14.45 1.03 -19.09
C ALA A 126 13.66 2.06 -19.93
N ALA A 127 12.69 1.61 -20.73
CA ALA A 127 11.88 2.48 -21.57
C ALA A 127 10.94 3.36 -20.74
N CYS A 128 10.23 2.77 -19.78
CA CYS A 128 9.36 3.47 -18.86
C CYS A 128 10.14 4.38 -17.92
N LEU A 129 11.30 3.93 -17.40
CA LEU A 129 12.15 4.78 -16.60
C LEU A 129 12.67 6.00 -17.39
N LYS A 130 12.91 5.85 -18.70
CA LYS A 130 13.24 7.01 -19.56
C LYS A 130 12.06 7.99 -19.65
N ILE A 131 10.83 7.50 -19.79
CA ILE A 131 9.61 8.34 -19.78
C ILE A 131 9.48 9.06 -18.43
N LYS A 132 9.57 8.33 -17.32
CA LYS A 132 9.46 8.89 -15.97
C LYS A 132 10.54 9.93 -15.68
N ASN A 133 11.77 9.74 -16.17
CA ASN A 133 12.88 10.67 -15.98
C ASN A 133 12.94 11.82 -17.01
N ALA A 134 12.00 11.88 -17.96
CA ALA A 134 11.96 12.96 -18.94
C ALA A 134 11.58 14.29 -18.26
N SER A 135 11.93 15.40 -18.92
CA SER A 135 11.48 16.73 -18.49
C SER A 135 10.00 16.90 -18.77
N GLY A 136 9.25 17.46 -17.81
CA GLY A 136 7.83 17.76 -17.96
C GLY A 136 6.93 16.96 -17.01
N GLU A 137 5.63 17.03 -17.26
CA GLU A 137 4.63 16.25 -16.52
C GLU A 137 4.38 14.92 -17.23
N VAL A 138 4.29 13.84 -16.45
CA VAL A 138 3.98 12.50 -16.93
C VAL A 138 2.52 12.21 -16.63
N GLU A 139 1.72 11.95 -17.67
CA GLU A 139 0.34 11.48 -17.50
C GLU A 139 0.36 10.11 -16.79
N ALA A 140 -0.40 10.01 -15.71
CA ALA A 140 -0.31 8.92 -14.75
C ALA A 140 -1.61 8.68 -13.98
N GLU A 141 -1.75 7.47 -13.50
CA GLU A 141 -2.75 7.08 -12.51
C GLU A 141 -2.10 6.94 -11.13
N LEU A 142 -2.84 7.31 -10.09
CA LEU A 142 -2.41 7.19 -8.71
C LEU A 142 -3.25 6.13 -7.99
N THR A 143 -2.59 5.23 -7.26
CA THR A 143 -3.26 4.25 -6.39
C THR A 143 -2.58 4.16 -5.04
N THR A 144 -3.37 4.09 -3.97
CA THR A 144 -2.87 3.82 -2.61
C THR A 144 -2.83 2.32 -2.32
N SER A 145 -3.70 1.55 -2.97
CA SER A 145 -3.82 0.10 -2.81
C SER A 145 -2.50 -0.60 -3.12
N ARG A 146 -1.96 -1.31 -2.12
CA ARG A 146 -0.67 -2.01 -2.19
C ARG A 146 0.53 -1.09 -2.40
N ALA A 147 0.37 0.22 -2.27
CA ALA A 147 1.48 1.14 -2.20
C ALA A 147 2.19 0.98 -0.85
N MET A 148 3.51 1.05 -0.88
CA MET A 148 4.32 0.86 0.32
C MET A 148 5.48 1.83 0.38
N CYS A 149 5.86 2.18 1.60
CA CYS A 149 7.05 2.92 1.93
C CYS A 149 7.73 2.18 3.09
N ASN A 150 8.73 1.36 2.77
CA ASN A 150 9.33 0.44 3.73
C ASN A 150 10.75 0.87 4.12
N SER A 151 11.19 0.44 5.29
CA SER A 151 12.59 0.56 5.71
C SER A 151 13.07 2.02 5.65
N ALA A 152 14.16 2.30 4.93
CA ALA A 152 14.70 3.64 4.76
C ALA A 152 13.71 4.65 4.14
N CYS A 153 12.69 4.20 3.41
CA CYS A 153 11.62 5.08 2.93
C CYS A 153 10.81 5.67 4.10
N GLY A 154 10.61 4.91 5.18
CA GLY A 154 9.96 5.41 6.37
C GLY A 154 10.60 6.71 6.86
N TYR A 155 11.94 6.76 6.92
CA TYR A 155 12.65 7.98 7.31
C TYR A 155 12.46 9.14 6.33
N LEU A 156 12.39 8.89 5.01
CA LEU A 156 12.01 9.92 4.02
C LEU A 156 10.65 10.52 4.39
N PHE A 157 9.67 9.65 4.60
CA PHE A 157 8.29 10.02 4.89
C PHE A 157 8.19 10.85 6.18
N LEU A 158 8.95 10.48 7.22
CA LEU A 158 8.99 11.23 8.49
C LEU A 158 9.47 12.67 8.33
N GLY A 159 10.26 12.97 7.29
CA GLY A 159 10.74 14.31 6.98
C GLY A 159 9.65 15.32 6.64
N ALA A 160 8.52 14.87 6.09
CA ALA A 160 7.41 15.75 5.77
C ALA A 160 6.74 16.32 7.02
N THR A 161 6.24 17.56 6.93
CA THR A 161 5.49 18.20 8.02
C THR A 161 4.01 17.79 8.02
N SER A 162 3.48 17.38 6.86
CA SER A 162 2.17 16.73 6.75
C SER A 162 2.37 15.34 6.17
N ARG A 163 1.89 14.34 6.90
CA ARG A 163 2.10 12.91 6.61
C ARG A 163 0.74 12.24 6.57
N LYS A 164 0.41 11.63 5.43
CA LYS A 164 -0.89 10.97 5.22
C LYS A 164 -0.70 9.54 4.72
N VAL A 165 -1.14 8.58 5.52
CA VAL A 165 -1.17 7.16 5.13
C VAL A 165 -2.64 6.77 4.91
N ALA A 166 -2.95 6.23 3.72
CA ALA A 166 -4.29 5.75 3.41
C ALA A 166 -4.53 4.37 4.07
N PRO A 167 -5.79 3.99 4.36
CA PRO A 167 -6.11 2.69 4.96
C PRO A 167 -5.55 1.46 4.21
N ASP A 168 -5.36 1.57 2.90
CA ASP A 168 -4.88 0.49 2.02
C ASP A 168 -3.45 0.70 1.49
N ALA A 169 -2.68 1.56 2.17
CA ALA A 169 -1.26 1.78 1.97
C ALA A 169 -0.44 1.31 3.18
N ALA A 170 0.83 0.93 2.97
CA ALA A 170 1.70 0.39 4.00
C ALA A 170 2.90 1.29 4.29
N LEU A 171 3.15 1.54 5.57
CA LEU A 171 4.41 2.08 6.07
C LEU A 171 5.01 1.02 6.98
N ALA A 172 6.14 0.42 6.57
CA ALA A 172 6.75 -0.68 7.30
C ALA A 172 8.16 -0.32 7.78
N VAL A 173 8.52 -0.82 8.96
CA VAL A 173 9.80 -0.53 9.60
C VAL A 173 10.48 -1.81 10.05
N HIS A 174 11.81 -1.75 10.09
CA HIS A 174 12.66 -2.80 10.61
C HIS A 174 14.05 -2.25 10.95
N ASN A 175 14.85 -2.99 11.72
CA ASN A 175 16.21 -2.57 12.04
C ASN A 175 17.11 -2.60 10.81
N SER A 176 18.06 -1.68 10.70
CA SER A 176 18.93 -1.57 9.53
C SER A 176 20.04 -2.62 9.54
N ARG A 177 20.31 -3.20 8.36
CA ARG A 177 21.51 -4.04 8.15
C ARG A 177 22.72 -3.16 7.95
N LEU A 178 23.73 -3.29 8.80
CA LEU A 178 25.00 -2.61 8.61
C LEU A 178 25.83 -3.31 7.52
N VAL A 179 26.12 -2.58 6.44
CA VAL A 179 26.99 -3.03 5.34
C VAL A 179 28.30 -2.24 5.39
N LEU A 180 29.40 -2.93 5.67
CA LEU A 180 30.74 -2.36 5.74
C LEU A 180 31.60 -2.97 4.64
N ALA A 181 32.34 -2.13 3.93
CA ALA A 181 33.40 -2.55 3.03
C ALA A 181 34.73 -2.18 3.67
N PHE A 182 35.63 -3.15 3.76
CA PHE A 182 36.99 -2.95 4.25
C PHE A 182 37.96 -3.14 3.08
N HIS A 183 38.92 -2.24 2.95
CA HIS A 183 40.04 -2.43 2.04
C HIS A 183 41.18 -3.15 2.77
N GLY A 184 41.79 -4.14 2.12
CA GLY A 184 42.83 -4.99 2.72
C GLY A 184 42.26 -6.06 3.66
N HIS A 185 43.13 -6.59 4.53
CA HIS A 185 42.80 -7.65 5.49
C HIS A 185 43.01 -7.15 6.92
N PRO A 186 42.13 -6.27 7.42
CA PRO A 186 42.23 -5.80 8.80
C PRO A 186 42.05 -6.97 9.78
N ALA A 187 42.69 -6.86 10.94
CA ALA A 187 42.60 -7.88 11.98
C ALA A 187 41.13 -8.06 12.45
N PRO A 188 40.66 -9.29 12.71
CA PRO A 188 39.26 -9.57 13.04
C PRO A 188 38.72 -8.77 14.23
N GLU A 189 39.53 -8.56 15.27
CA GLU A 189 39.19 -7.77 16.45
C GLU A 189 38.96 -6.28 16.11
N ALA A 190 39.76 -5.72 15.19
CA ALA A 190 39.59 -4.35 14.74
C ALA A 190 38.29 -4.19 13.93
N VAL A 191 37.94 -5.18 13.10
CA VAL A 191 36.67 -5.23 12.36
C VAL A 191 35.48 -5.32 13.31
N ALA A 192 35.56 -6.18 14.32
CA ALA A 192 34.49 -6.37 15.31
C ALA A 192 34.25 -5.09 16.13
N GLU A 193 35.33 -4.45 16.60
CA GLU A 193 35.24 -3.20 17.36
C GLU A 193 34.72 -2.04 16.50
N TYR A 194 35.17 -1.94 15.24
CA TYR A 194 34.62 -0.96 14.32
C TYR A 194 33.12 -1.18 14.07
N ARG A 195 32.70 -2.43 13.80
CA ARG A 195 31.29 -2.79 13.63
C ARG A 195 30.46 -2.40 14.85
N ARG A 196 30.93 -2.69 16.07
CA ARG A 196 30.27 -2.34 17.33
C ARG A 196 30.07 -0.83 17.46
N ARG A 197 31.12 -0.04 17.24
CA ARG A 197 31.06 1.43 17.29
C ARG A 197 30.11 2.00 16.24
N ARG A 198 30.11 1.45 15.03
CA ARG A 198 29.20 1.89 13.95
C ARG A 198 27.74 1.59 14.24
N ILE A 199 27.43 0.44 14.84
CA ILE A 199 26.05 0.12 15.27
C ILE A 199 25.59 1.14 16.33
N LEU A 200 26.40 1.39 17.36
CA LEU A 200 26.06 2.34 18.42
C LEU A 200 25.86 3.77 17.88
N SER A 201 26.70 4.20 16.94
CA SER A 201 26.52 5.49 16.26
C SER A 201 25.22 5.52 15.46
N ALA A 202 24.95 4.50 14.66
CA ALA A 202 23.76 4.43 13.83
C ALA A 202 22.47 4.43 14.66
N ASP A 203 22.46 3.74 15.80
CA ASP A 203 21.33 3.74 16.73
C ASP A 203 21.09 5.14 17.33
N ARG A 204 22.16 5.83 17.75
CA ARG A 204 22.07 7.22 18.24
C ARG A 204 21.57 8.17 17.16
N ASP A 205 22.11 8.05 15.94
CA ASP A 205 21.73 8.88 14.80
C ASP A 205 20.25 8.67 14.42
N ARG A 206 19.76 7.42 14.47
CA ARG A 206 18.34 7.11 14.26
C ARG A 206 17.45 7.72 15.33
N ALA A 207 17.78 7.53 16.60
CA ALA A 207 17.00 8.09 17.71
C ALA A 207 16.93 9.64 17.64
N ALA A 208 18.07 10.28 17.38
CA ALA A 208 18.16 11.73 17.21
C ALA A 208 17.36 12.21 15.99
N PHE A 209 17.43 11.48 14.87
CA PHE A 209 16.66 11.79 13.67
C PHE A 209 15.14 11.72 13.92
N ILE A 210 14.66 10.62 14.51
CA ILE A 210 13.24 10.41 14.83
C ILE A 210 12.73 11.55 15.71
N THR A 211 13.48 11.89 16.76
CA THR A 211 13.16 13.02 17.66
C THR A 211 13.11 14.34 16.90
N ALA A 212 14.08 14.63 16.04
CA ALA A 212 14.12 15.86 15.25
C ALA A 212 12.96 15.98 14.25
N MET A 213 12.37 14.86 13.82
CA MET A 213 11.18 14.83 12.96
C MET A 213 9.86 14.95 13.74
N GLY A 214 9.92 15.12 15.06
CA GLY A 214 8.74 15.23 15.93
C GLY A 214 7.95 13.93 16.01
N ILE A 215 8.64 12.79 16.05
CA ILE A 215 8.06 11.45 16.17
C ILE A 215 8.40 10.85 17.52
N SER A 216 7.49 10.07 18.09
CA SER A 216 7.69 9.38 19.36
C SER A 216 8.93 8.48 19.34
N GLY A 217 9.70 8.49 20.42
CA GLY A 217 10.82 7.58 20.64
C GLY A 217 10.40 6.10 20.72
N GLU A 218 9.11 5.82 20.94
CA GLU A 218 8.56 4.45 20.90
C GLU A 218 8.73 3.79 19.52
N LEU A 219 8.72 4.58 18.43
CA LEU A 219 9.02 4.05 17.10
C LEU A 219 10.45 3.50 17.01
N ASP A 220 11.42 4.20 17.59
CA ASP A 220 12.81 3.75 17.62
C ASP A 220 12.97 2.48 18.48
N ALA A 221 12.22 2.39 19.58
CA ALA A 221 12.16 1.17 20.38
C ALA A 221 11.60 -0.02 19.58
N LEU A 222 10.49 0.17 18.85
CA LEU A 222 9.92 -0.83 17.97
C LEU A 222 10.88 -1.25 16.86
N ILE A 223 11.52 -0.29 16.18
CA ILE A 223 12.47 -0.59 15.10
C ILE A 223 13.58 -1.55 15.55
N ARG A 224 14.09 -1.39 16.78
CA ARG A 224 15.14 -2.26 17.33
C ARG A 224 14.70 -3.71 17.56
N THR A 225 13.40 -3.98 17.72
CA THR A 225 12.90 -5.34 17.97
C THR A 225 12.68 -6.13 16.67
N VAL A 226 12.60 -5.45 15.53
CA VAL A 226 12.28 -6.05 14.23
C VAL A 226 13.58 -6.34 13.46
N LYS A 227 13.82 -7.62 13.14
CA LYS A 227 14.99 -8.05 12.35
C LYS A 227 14.98 -7.47 10.94
N PHE A 228 16.15 -7.33 10.31
CA PHE A 228 16.24 -6.67 9.00
C PHE A 228 15.66 -7.50 7.84
N GLU A 229 15.48 -8.79 8.04
CA GLU A 229 14.85 -9.74 7.12
C GLU A 229 13.32 -9.79 7.27
N SER A 230 12.77 -9.03 8.23
CA SER A 230 11.35 -8.99 8.56
C SER A 230 10.83 -7.57 8.45
N LEU A 231 9.51 -7.44 8.32
CA LEU A 231 8.84 -6.15 8.27
C LEU A 231 7.76 -6.08 9.33
N HIS A 232 7.76 -4.99 10.10
CA HIS A 232 6.61 -4.59 10.90
C HIS A 232 5.85 -3.50 10.15
N VAL A 233 4.70 -3.86 9.59
CA VAL A 233 3.78 -2.87 8.99
C VAL A 233 3.09 -2.12 10.12
N LEU A 234 3.29 -0.80 10.18
CA LEU A 234 2.70 0.01 11.22
C LEU A 234 1.18 0.02 11.09
N THR A 235 0.51 -0.35 12.18
CA THR A 235 -0.94 -0.29 12.31
C THR A 235 -1.43 1.16 12.35
N ARG A 236 -2.73 1.39 12.12
CA ARG A 236 -3.30 2.73 12.24
C ARG A 236 -3.10 3.33 13.63
N SER A 237 -3.22 2.51 14.68
CA SER A 237 -3.00 2.89 16.08
C SER A 237 -1.57 3.35 16.30
N GLU A 238 -0.57 2.58 15.83
CA GLU A 238 0.85 2.94 15.93
C GLU A 238 1.19 4.21 15.15
N LEU A 239 0.68 4.36 13.92
CA LEU A 239 0.84 5.59 13.14
C LEU A 239 0.34 6.83 13.88
N TYR A 240 -0.78 6.70 14.61
CA TYR A 240 -1.34 7.78 15.41
C TYR A 240 -0.53 8.03 16.69
N GLN A 241 -0.25 6.98 17.46
CA GLN A 241 0.48 7.04 18.74
C GLN A 241 1.90 7.58 18.54
N PHE A 242 2.59 7.17 17.48
CA PHE A 242 3.94 7.67 17.19
C PHE A 242 3.96 9.10 16.65
N GLY A 243 2.80 9.71 16.39
CA GLY A 243 2.70 11.06 15.84
C GLY A 243 2.98 11.13 14.33
N ILE A 244 2.96 10.00 13.62
CA ILE A 244 3.24 9.95 12.18
C ILE A 244 2.06 10.51 11.40
N ASP A 245 0.87 9.94 11.57
CA ASP A 245 -0.39 10.42 10.99
C ASP A 245 -1.45 10.47 12.10
N THR A 246 -1.79 11.66 12.57
CA THR A 246 -2.66 11.88 13.74
C THR A 246 -4.11 12.18 13.37
N ARG A 247 -4.52 11.94 12.12
CA ARG A 247 -5.92 12.15 11.71
C ARG A 247 -6.86 11.12 12.34
N PRO A 248 -7.96 11.53 13.01
CA PRO A 248 -8.88 10.58 13.65
C PRO A 248 -9.72 9.81 12.63
N LEU A 249 -9.94 10.35 11.43
CA LEU A 249 -10.56 9.69 10.30
C LEU A 249 -9.61 9.76 9.10
N VAL A 250 -9.35 8.61 8.49
CA VAL A 250 -8.53 8.51 7.27
C VAL A 250 -9.25 7.67 6.24
N GLU A 251 -9.14 8.07 4.98
CA GLU A 251 -9.94 7.51 3.89
C GLU A 251 -9.06 7.21 2.68
N THR A 252 -9.46 6.22 1.88
CA THR A 252 -8.97 6.05 0.52
C THR A 252 -9.69 7.01 -0.43
N THR A 253 -9.18 7.18 -1.65
CA THR A 253 -10.00 7.68 -2.75
C THR A 253 -11.06 6.62 -3.12
N TRP A 254 -12.10 7.02 -3.84
CA TRP A 254 -13.01 6.08 -4.48
C TRP A 254 -12.26 5.28 -5.55
N LYS A 255 -12.47 3.96 -5.57
CA LYS A 255 -11.76 3.06 -6.48
C LYS A 255 -12.72 2.09 -7.15
N LEU A 256 -12.59 1.94 -8.47
CA LEU A 256 -13.25 0.90 -9.23
C LEU A 256 -12.51 -0.43 -9.07
N GLU A 257 -13.24 -1.46 -8.65
CA GLU A 257 -12.81 -2.85 -8.69
C GLU A 257 -13.42 -3.52 -9.91
N LYS A 258 -12.57 -4.05 -10.78
CA LYS A 258 -12.94 -4.64 -12.09
C LYS A 258 -13.02 -6.16 -12.02
N GLU A 259 -13.64 -6.68 -10.97
CA GLU A 259 -13.92 -8.11 -10.82
C GLU A 259 -15.09 -8.54 -11.74
N ALA A 260 -15.46 -9.83 -11.71
CA ALA A 260 -16.57 -10.36 -12.52
C ALA A 260 -17.89 -9.59 -12.32
N ARG A 261 -18.09 -9.00 -11.13
CA ARG A 261 -19.11 -7.99 -10.87
C ARG A 261 -18.41 -6.70 -10.46
N PRO A 262 -18.30 -5.71 -11.36
CA PRO A 262 -17.66 -4.45 -11.03
C PRO A 262 -18.39 -3.72 -9.89
N PHE A 263 -17.62 -3.09 -9.02
CA PHE A 263 -18.13 -2.21 -7.98
C PHE A 263 -17.14 -1.10 -7.69
N VAL A 264 -17.64 0.03 -7.20
CA VAL A 264 -16.77 1.07 -6.64
C VAL A 264 -16.75 0.93 -5.12
N ARG A 265 -15.58 1.12 -4.53
CA ARG A 265 -15.40 1.05 -3.10
C ARG A 265 -14.68 2.25 -2.53
N LYS A 266 -14.93 2.49 -1.25
CA LYS A 266 -14.17 3.41 -0.41
C LYS A 266 -13.93 2.77 0.95
N ILE A 267 -12.70 2.87 1.44
CA ILE A 267 -12.30 2.37 2.75
C ILE A 267 -12.01 3.58 3.65
N ALA A 268 -12.49 3.53 4.88
CA ALA A 268 -12.15 4.50 5.90
C ALA A 268 -11.70 3.79 7.18
N THR A 269 -10.83 4.45 7.94
CA THR A 269 -10.43 3.98 9.27
C THR A 269 -10.63 5.13 10.25
N MET A 270 -11.42 4.87 11.30
CA MET A 270 -11.82 5.89 12.27
C MET A 270 -11.39 5.49 13.68
N LYS A 271 -10.88 6.48 14.42
CA LYS A 271 -10.52 6.34 15.84
C LYS A 271 -11.79 6.10 16.64
N LYS A 272 -11.76 5.14 17.56
CA LYS A 272 -12.88 4.88 18.47
C LYS A 272 -12.88 5.95 19.58
N GLU A 273 -14.07 6.36 20.04
CA GLU A 273 -14.24 7.43 21.03
C GLU A 273 -13.49 7.16 22.35
N ASN A 274 -13.47 5.90 22.80
CA ASN A 274 -12.96 5.51 24.13
C ASN A 274 -11.55 4.88 24.12
N GLY A 275 -10.70 5.19 23.13
CA GLY A 275 -9.34 4.62 23.13
C GLY A 275 -8.42 5.10 22.01
N SER A 276 -7.28 4.43 21.89
CA SER A 276 -6.32 4.61 20.79
C SER A 276 -6.51 3.61 19.66
N SER A 277 -7.54 2.76 19.73
CA SER A 277 -7.88 1.79 18.70
C SER A 277 -8.69 2.43 17.58
N PHE A 278 -8.65 1.77 16.43
CA PHE A 278 -9.33 2.21 15.23
C PHE A 278 -10.23 1.08 14.72
N ARG A 279 -11.29 1.45 14.00
CA ARG A 279 -12.13 0.51 13.24
C ARG A 279 -12.06 0.83 11.77
N THR A 280 -12.03 -0.21 10.95
CA THR A 280 -12.08 -0.11 9.50
C THR A 280 -13.52 -0.20 9.02
N MET A 281 -13.86 0.61 8.02
CA MET A 281 -15.17 0.65 7.38
C MET A 281 -15.01 0.64 5.87
N GLU A 282 -16.00 0.09 5.16
CA GLU A 282 -16.03 0.03 3.71
C GLU A 282 -17.42 0.34 3.17
N TRP A 283 -17.48 1.16 2.12
CA TRP A 283 -18.66 1.38 1.29
C TRP A 283 -18.46 0.73 -0.06
N ARG A 284 -19.49 0.07 -0.59
CA ARG A 284 -19.50 -0.48 -1.95
C ARG A 284 -20.78 -0.08 -2.68
N LEU A 285 -20.62 0.50 -3.87
CA LEU A 285 -21.70 0.65 -4.83
C LEU A 285 -21.45 -0.30 -6.01
N SER A 286 -22.37 -1.22 -6.26
CA SER A 286 -22.20 -2.27 -7.28
C SER A 286 -23.10 -2.06 -8.49
N CYS A 287 -22.78 -2.72 -9.60
CA CYS A 287 -23.74 -2.88 -10.69
C CYS A 287 -24.95 -3.70 -10.23
N GLU A 288 -26.16 -3.31 -10.66
CA GLU A 288 -27.33 -4.20 -10.70
C GLU A 288 -28.07 -3.98 -12.03
N GLY A 289 -28.72 -5.03 -12.53
CA GLY A 289 -29.37 -5.05 -13.85
C GLY A 289 -30.71 -4.32 -13.92
N GLY A 290 -30.87 -3.18 -13.23
CA GLY A 290 -32.14 -2.45 -13.13
C GLY A 290 -31.98 -0.96 -12.73
N GLN A 291 -33.09 -0.31 -12.33
CA GLN A 291 -33.12 1.10 -11.89
C GLN A 291 -32.59 1.35 -10.47
N ARG A 292 -32.19 0.30 -9.74
CA ARG A 292 -31.68 0.40 -8.38
C ARG A 292 -30.21 0.02 -8.32
N VAL A 293 -29.49 0.66 -7.42
CA VAL A 293 -28.05 0.47 -7.22
C VAL A 293 -27.83 -0.15 -5.83
N PRO A 294 -27.21 -1.33 -5.73
CA PRO A 294 -26.82 -1.89 -4.45
C PRO A 294 -25.78 -1.02 -3.78
N LEU A 295 -26.10 -0.54 -2.57
CA LEU A 295 -25.18 0.10 -1.64
C LEU A 295 -24.98 -0.83 -0.44
N ALA A 296 -23.73 -1.11 -0.12
CA ALA A 296 -23.37 -1.87 1.06
C ALA A 296 -22.41 -1.08 1.95
N PHE A 297 -22.63 -1.17 3.26
CA PHE A 297 -21.74 -0.69 4.30
C PHE A 297 -21.21 -1.88 5.10
N PHE A 298 -19.93 -1.85 5.42
CA PHE A 298 -19.26 -2.81 6.28
C PHE A 298 -18.52 -2.04 7.37
N GLY A 299 -18.72 -2.36 8.64
CA GLY A 299 -17.99 -1.79 9.77
C GLY A 299 -17.37 -2.89 10.62
N GLU A 300 -16.07 -2.79 10.89
CA GLU A 300 -15.38 -3.70 11.81
C GLU A 300 -15.82 -3.45 13.26
N ILE A 301 -16.12 -4.52 13.98
CA ILE A 301 -16.55 -4.50 15.38
C ILE A 301 -15.52 -5.20 16.27
N ASP A 302 -15.44 -4.79 17.54
CA ASP A 302 -14.70 -5.56 18.54
C ASP A 302 -15.50 -6.81 18.92
N GLU A 303 -14.82 -7.91 19.23
CA GLU A 303 -15.45 -9.18 19.66
C GLU A 303 -16.36 -8.99 20.88
N THR A 304 -16.02 -8.04 21.75
CA THR A 304 -16.75 -7.71 22.98
C THR A 304 -17.93 -6.77 22.76
N THR A 305 -18.10 -6.20 21.56
CA THR A 305 -19.22 -5.32 21.25
C THR A 305 -20.52 -6.09 21.50
N THR A 306 -21.51 -5.53 22.19
CA THR A 306 -22.86 -6.09 22.37
C THR A 306 -23.88 -5.16 21.70
N GLY A 307 -24.98 -5.71 21.16
CA GLY A 307 -25.97 -4.95 20.40
C GLY A 307 -25.75 -4.93 18.88
N LYS A 308 -26.78 -4.50 18.14
CA LYS A 308 -26.74 -4.34 16.68
C LYS A 308 -26.81 -2.86 16.35
N SER A 309 -25.84 -2.32 15.61
CA SER A 309 -25.92 -0.93 15.17
C SER A 309 -26.97 -0.72 14.08
N THR A 310 -27.49 0.50 14.00
CA THR A 310 -28.24 1.01 12.85
C THR A 310 -27.41 2.06 12.16
N ILE A 311 -27.19 1.90 10.86
CA ILE A 311 -26.41 2.83 10.04
C ILE A 311 -27.36 3.62 9.18
N LEU A 312 -27.22 4.94 9.19
CA LEU A 312 -27.96 5.87 8.33
C LEU A 312 -26.96 6.73 7.58
N MET A 313 -27.21 6.93 6.30
CA MET A 313 -26.35 7.67 5.38
C MET A 313 -27.19 8.67 4.62
N THR A 314 -26.81 9.93 4.66
CA THR A 314 -27.55 11.03 4.03
C THR A 314 -26.64 11.81 3.09
N ALA A 315 -27.11 12.09 1.89
CA ALA A 315 -26.38 12.87 0.90
C ALA A 315 -26.40 14.36 1.29
N ASP A 316 -25.26 15.07 1.25
CA ASP A 316 -25.22 16.49 1.64
C ASP A 316 -25.99 17.40 0.67
N ALA A 317 -26.17 16.97 -0.59
CA ALA A 317 -26.92 17.71 -1.61
C ALA A 317 -28.44 17.65 -1.40
N ASP A 318 -28.94 16.66 -0.66
CA ASP A 318 -30.35 16.49 -0.34
C ASP A 318 -30.51 15.68 0.96
N ALA A 319 -30.87 16.37 2.04
CA ALA A 319 -30.98 15.78 3.37
C ALA A 319 -32.16 14.79 3.51
N ASP A 320 -33.15 14.86 2.62
CA ASP A 320 -34.27 13.92 2.60
C ASP A 320 -33.85 12.57 1.97
N MET A 321 -32.76 12.58 1.20
CA MET A 321 -32.19 11.38 0.57
C MET A 321 -31.33 10.61 1.57
N THR A 322 -31.98 9.67 2.25
CA THR A 322 -31.36 8.81 3.26
C THR A 322 -31.40 7.33 2.88
N ALA A 323 -30.29 6.63 3.09
CA ALA A 323 -30.18 5.19 2.94
C ALA A 323 -29.64 4.59 4.24
N GLY A 324 -30.15 3.44 4.66
CA GLY A 324 -29.66 2.82 5.89
C GLY A 324 -30.63 1.82 6.51
N GLY A 325 -30.26 1.33 7.69
CA GLY A 325 -31.03 0.36 8.45
C GLY A 325 -30.16 -0.44 9.42
N PRO A 326 -30.74 -1.47 10.05
CA PRO A 326 -30.01 -2.35 10.95
C PRO A 326 -28.83 -3.04 10.23
N ALA A 327 -27.66 -3.05 10.86
CA ALA A 327 -26.46 -3.70 10.36
C ALA A 327 -26.24 -5.03 11.09
N PRO A 328 -26.80 -6.17 10.60
CA PRO A 328 -26.56 -7.47 11.21
C PRO A 328 -25.07 -7.83 11.24
N ARG A 329 -24.68 -8.59 12.26
CA ARG A 329 -23.32 -9.12 12.41
C ARG A 329 -23.05 -10.23 11.41
N LEU A 330 -21.86 -10.18 10.82
CA LEU A 330 -21.31 -11.18 9.92
C LEU A 330 -19.83 -11.37 10.27
N GLY A 331 -19.55 -12.33 11.15
CA GLY A 331 -18.22 -12.51 11.73
C GLY A 331 -17.78 -11.28 12.52
N LYS A 332 -16.61 -10.73 12.20
CA LYS A 332 -16.04 -9.53 12.83
C LYS A 332 -16.56 -8.19 12.28
N TYR A 333 -17.64 -8.22 11.50
CA TYR A 333 -18.21 -7.04 10.87
C TYR A 333 -19.69 -6.88 11.18
N GLU A 334 -20.17 -5.65 11.23
CA GLU A 334 -21.57 -5.29 11.02
C GLU A 334 -21.77 -4.86 9.58
N VAL A 335 -22.80 -5.39 8.94
CA VAL A 335 -23.01 -5.21 7.50
C VAL A 335 -24.42 -4.77 7.23
N TRP A 336 -24.57 -3.60 6.62
CA TRP A 336 -25.83 -3.16 6.05
C TRP A 336 -25.78 -3.28 4.52
N ARG A 337 -26.88 -3.75 3.92
CA ARG A 337 -27.05 -3.83 2.47
C ARG A 337 -28.44 -3.32 2.11
N GLY A 338 -28.51 -2.43 1.13
CA GLY A 338 -29.77 -1.96 0.56
C GLY A 338 -29.59 -1.63 -0.91
N SER A 339 -30.70 -1.35 -1.58
CA SER A 339 -30.68 -0.84 -2.95
C SER A 339 -31.24 0.58 -2.94
N ILE A 340 -30.45 1.53 -3.42
CA ILE A 340 -30.83 2.94 -3.56
C ILE A 340 -31.40 3.19 -4.96
N ASP A 341 -32.35 4.11 -5.08
CA ASP A 341 -32.94 4.49 -6.37
C ASP A 341 -32.11 5.56 -7.11
N ALA A 342 -32.57 5.91 -8.31
CA ALA A 342 -31.89 6.87 -9.17
C ALA A 342 -31.78 8.28 -8.56
N ASP A 343 -32.76 8.70 -7.76
CA ASP A 343 -32.77 10.02 -7.12
C ASP A 343 -31.72 10.09 -6.01
N MET A 344 -31.63 9.05 -5.17
CA MET A 344 -30.57 8.95 -4.16
C MET A 344 -29.18 8.84 -4.81
N VAL A 345 -29.02 8.09 -5.90
CA VAL A 345 -27.75 8.07 -6.65
C VAL A 345 -27.39 9.46 -7.16
N LYS A 346 -28.35 10.19 -7.74
CA LYS A 346 -28.13 11.56 -8.23
C LYS A 346 -27.73 12.50 -7.08
N ALA A 347 -28.37 12.40 -5.93
CA ALA A 347 -28.03 13.18 -4.74
C ALA A 347 -26.60 12.87 -4.27
N ILE A 348 -26.22 11.59 -4.14
CA ILE A 348 -24.85 11.18 -3.77
C ILE A 348 -23.82 11.73 -4.77
N LEU A 349 -24.07 11.63 -6.07
CA LEU A 349 -23.12 12.10 -7.09
C LEU A 349 -22.98 13.63 -7.15
N ALA A 350 -24.00 14.36 -6.71
CA ALA A 350 -23.98 15.82 -6.56
C ALA A 350 -23.36 16.26 -5.22
N SER A 351 -23.17 15.35 -4.28
CA SER A 351 -22.74 15.63 -2.92
C SER A 351 -21.22 15.74 -2.78
N ARG A 352 -20.74 16.52 -1.82
CA ARG A 352 -19.32 16.53 -1.43
C ARG A 352 -19.01 15.55 -0.30
N ALA A 353 -20.00 15.29 0.54
CA ALA A 353 -19.92 14.38 1.66
C ALA A 353 -21.16 13.49 1.78
N LEU A 354 -20.94 12.27 2.30
CA LEU A 354 -21.99 11.40 2.79
C LEU A 354 -21.98 11.47 4.31
N HIS A 355 -23.05 12.02 4.89
CA HIS A 355 -23.21 12.12 6.34
C HIS A 355 -23.60 10.76 6.89
N VAL A 356 -22.75 10.17 7.73
CA VAL A 356 -22.99 8.86 8.34
C VAL A 356 -23.38 9.05 9.80
N ARG A 357 -24.50 8.44 10.19
CA ARG A 357 -24.97 8.36 11.57
C ARG A 357 -25.12 6.90 11.96
N GLU A 358 -24.37 6.51 12.98
CA GLU A 358 -24.46 5.19 13.57
C GLU A 358 -25.12 5.27 14.94
N ILE A 359 -26.10 4.40 15.17
CA ILE A 359 -26.85 4.34 16.41
C ILE A 359 -26.64 2.95 17.01
N THR A 360 -26.00 2.91 18.18
CA THR A 360 -25.70 1.66 18.88
C THR A 360 -26.47 1.60 20.19
N PRO A 361 -27.33 0.59 20.41
CA PRO A 361 -27.99 0.39 21.68
C PRO A 361 -26.98 0.10 22.79
N MET A 362 -27.14 0.71 23.96
CA MET A 362 -26.38 0.42 25.17
C MET A 362 -27.21 -0.38 26.18
N PRO A 363 -26.58 -1.09 27.14
CA PRO A 363 -27.28 -1.90 28.14
C PRO A 363 -28.32 -1.15 29.00
N ASP A 364 -28.19 0.17 29.17
CA ASP A 364 -29.05 1.00 30.03
C ASP A 364 -30.20 1.68 29.27
N ASP A 365 -30.69 1.09 28.17
CA ASP A 365 -31.64 1.72 27.21
C ASP A 365 -31.18 3.07 26.61
N LYS A 366 -29.92 3.46 26.86
CA LYS A 366 -29.28 4.61 26.21
C LYS A 366 -28.83 4.21 24.81
N THR A 367 -28.69 5.20 23.93
CA THR A 367 -28.11 5.00 22.61
C THR A 367 -26.83 5.81 22.49
N ASN A 368 -25.77 5.20 21.99
CA ASN A 368 -24.62 5.95 21.51
C ASN A 368 -24.87 6.34 20.06
N VAL A 369 -24.59 7.60 19.71
CA VAL A 369 -24.75 8.12 18.36
C VAL A 369 -23.42 8.67 17.88
N THR A 370 -22.77 7.97 16.97
CA THR A 370 -21.54 8.42 16.33
C THR A 370 -21.88 9.06 14.98
N ARG A 371 -21.31 10.23 14.71
CA ARG A 371 -21.50 10.97 13.46
C ARG A 371 -20.15 11.27 12.81
N PHE A 372 -20.07 11.03 11.51
CA PHE A 372 -18.88 11.34 10.72
C PHE A 372 -19.25 11.47 9.25
N ASP A 373 -18.40 12.16 8.49
CA ASP A 373 -18.62 12.40 7.07
C ASP A 373 -17.64 11.57 6.24
N ILE A 374 -18.11 11.05 5.12
CA ILE A 374 -17.27 10.36 4.12
C ILE A 374 -17.19 11.23 2.88
N ASP A 375 -15.96 11.52 2.45
CA ASP A 375 -15.72 12.36 1.28
C ASP A 375 -16.21 11.66 -0.01
N LEU A 376 -16.95 12.40 -0.83
CA LEU A 376 -17.47 11.90 -2.11
C LEU A 376 -16.68 12.41 -3.32
N THR A 377 -15.63 13.17 -3.08
CA THR A 377 -14.73 13.65 -4.14
C THR A 377 -14.21 12.50 -5.00
N GLY A 378 -14.31 12.67 -6.31
CA GLY A 378 -13.91 11.68 -7.31
C GLY A 378 -14.93 10.55 -7.55
N LEU A 379 -15.97 10.40 -6.72
CA LEU A 379 -16.98 9.36 -6.92
C LEU A 379 -17.67 9.49 -8.28
N ALA A 380 -18.05 10.70 -8.69
CA ALA A 380 -18.71 10.93 -9.99
C ALA A 380 -17.88 10.43 -11.19
N SER A 381 -16.56 10.67 -11.18
CA SER A 381 -15.66 10.20 -12.23
C SER A 381 -15.57 8.67 -12.26
N VAL A 382 -15.39 8.04 -11.09
CA VAL A 382 -15.29 6.59 -10.98
C VAL A 382 -16.65 5.91 -11.25
N TRP A 383 -17.76 6.59 -10.95
CA TRP A 383 -19.11 6.14 -11.26
C TRP A 383 -19.34 6.00 -12.76
N THR A 384 -18.89 6.97 -13.58
CA THR A 384 -18.94 6.85 -15.05
C THR A 384 -18.14 5.65 -15.56
N GLN A 385 -17.02 5.32 -14.92
CA GLN A 385 -16.25 4.13 -15.28
C GLN A 385 -16.97 2.85 -14.87
N LEU A 386 -17.62 2.85 -13.70
CA LEU A 386 -18.42 1.73 -13.23
C LEU A 386 -19.56 1.44 -14.21
N THR A 387 -20.34 2.45 -14.60
CA THR A 387 -21.48 2.26 -15.52
C THR A 387 -21.05 1.70 -16.87
N ALA A 388 -19.92 2.17 -17.41
CA ALA A 388 -19.32 1.61 -18.62
C ALA A 388 -18.87 0.13 -18.44
N ALA A 389 -18.29 -0.21 -17.29
CA ALA A 389 -17.90 -1.58 -16.96
C ALA A 389 -19.11 -2.50 -16.76
N CYS A 390 -20.19 -2.01 -16.13
CA CYS A 390 -21.43 -2.74 -15.95
C CYS A 390 -22.05 -3.13 -17.31
N ALA A 391 -22.12 -2.19 -18.25
CA ALA A 391 -22.65 -2.44 -19.60
C ALA A 391 -21.85 -3.53 -20.34
N SER A 392 -20.53 -3.52 -20.19
CA SER A 392 -19.63 -4.50 -20.81
C SER A 392 -19.72 -5.89 -20.18
N ALA A 393 -19.94 -5.96 -18.86
CA ALA A 393 -20.09 -7.23 -18.13
C ALA A 393 -21.37 -7.98 -18.53
N THR A 394 -22.47 -7.27 -18.79
CA THR A 394 -23.73 -7.86 -19.26
C THR A 394 -23.59 -8.52 -20.63
N THR A 395 -22.72 -8.01 -21.51
CA THR A 395 -22.47 -8.58 -22.84
C THR A 395 -21.65 -9.88 -22.80
N SER A 396 -20.82 -10.06 -21.76
CA SER A 396 -19.84 -11.15 -21.68
C SER A 396 -20.36 -12.42 -21.00
N ALA A 397 -21.65 -12.50 -20.66
CA ALA A 397 -22.27 -13.61 -19.92
C ALA A 397 -22.35 -14.96 -20.68
N ARG A 398 -21.60 -15.13 -21.78
CA ARG A 398 -21.70 -16.30 -22.65
C ARG A 398 -20.34 -16.80 -23.15
N THR A 399 -19.39 -17.04 -22.23
CA THR A 399 -18.22 -17.88 -22.55
C THR A 399 -17.71 -18.61 -21.31
N PRO A 400 -17.46 -19.94 -21.36
CA PRO A 400 -16.94 -20.67 -20.21
C PRO A 400 -15.46 -20.30 -19.97
N TRP A 401 -15.19 -19.83 -18.74
CA TRP A 401 -13.93 -19.88 -17.99
C TRP A 401 -12.64 -19.97 -18.80
N GLN A 402 -11.99 -18.82 -19.03
CA GLN A 402 -10.53 -18.80 -19.15
C GLN A 402 -9.92 -18.63 -17.76
N ALA A 403 -9.07 -19.60 -17.40
CA ALA A 403 -8.28 -19.55 -16.18
C ALA A 403 -7.39 -18.30 -16.19
N MET A 404 -7.60 -17.40 -15.23
CA MET A 404 -6.70 -16.27 -15.04
C MET A 404 -5.30 -16.78 -14.65
N PRO A 405 -4.22 -16.20 -15.17
CA PRO A 405 -2.88 -16.56 -14.77
C PRO A 405 -2.69 -16.25 -13.29
N ARG A 406 -2.27 -17.28 -12.53
CA ARG A 406 -1.79 -17.15 -11.16
C ARG A 406 -0.70 -16.08 -11.12
N GLN A 407 -1.01 -14.90 -10.57
CA GLN A 407 0.03 -13.96 -10.19
C GLN A 407 0.84 -14.62 -9.07
N ALA A 408 2.13 -14.82 -9.32
CA ALA A 408 3.08 -15.25 -8.31
C ALA A 408 3.02 -14.26 -7.14
N GLY A 409 2.55 -14.72 -5.98
CA GLY A 409 2.47 -13.88 -4.79
C GLY A 409 3.89 -13.57 -4.29
N PRO A 410 4.32 -12.29 -4.25
CA PRO A 410 5.42 -11.92 -3.39
C PRO A 410 4.95 -12.02 -1.92
N TRP A 411 5.89 -12.01 -0.97
CA TRP A 411 5.64 -11.84 0.48
C TRP A 411 4.65 -10.69 0.84
N GLN A 412 4.35 -9.81 -0.12
CA GLN A 412 3.35 -8.75 -0.13
C GLN A 412 1.88 -9.19 0.03
N ALA A 413 1.53 -10.46 0.19
CA ALA A 413 0.12 -10.90 0.32
C ALA A 413 -0.32 -11.26 1.75
N SER A 414 0.61 -11.71 2.61
CA SER A 414 0.29 -12.27 3.93
C SER A 414 0.16 -11.24 5.07
N HIS A 415 0.53 -9.97 4.83
CA HIS A 415 0.53 -8.91 5.84
C HIS A 415 -0.36 -7.70 5.50
N TRP A 416 -1.09 -7.77 4.39
CA TRP A 416 -2.21 -6.87 4.17
C TRP A 416 -3.43 -7.46 4.86
N PRO A 417 -4.32 -6.66 5.48
CA PRO A 417 -5.64 -7.15 5.78
C PRO A 417 -6.22 -7.63 4.44
N GLY A 418 -6.26 -8.94 4.25
CA GLY A 418 -7.00 -9.53 3.14
C GLY A 418 -8.41 -8.96 3.22
N SER A 419 -8.95 -8.50 2.09
CA SER A 419 -10.40 -8.31 2.06
C SER A 419 -10.99 -9.66 2.46
N PRO A 420 -11.88 -9.74 3.46
CA PRO A 420 -12.54 -10.99 3.84
C PRO A 420 -13.33 -11.63 2.67
N TRP A 421 -13.35 -11.01 1.48
CA TRP A 421 -14.14 -11.38 0.32
C TRP A 421 -13.34 -11.60 -0.97
N THR A 422 -12.00 -11.68 -0.93
CA THR A 422 -11.30 -12.45 -1.98
C THR A 422 -11.74 -13.91 -1.83
N PRO A 423 -12.38 -14.55 -2.84
CA PRO A 423 -12.76 -15.94 -2.72
C PRO A 423 -11.52 -16.76 -2.38
N LEU A 424 -11.57 -17.54 -1.30
CA LEU A 424 -10.64 -18.64 -1.10
C LEU A 424 -10.73 -19.50 -2.36
N ALA A 425 -9.60 -19.70 -3.04
CA ALA A 425 -9.55 -20.66 -4.13
C ALA A 425 -10.10 -21.99 -3.59
N PRO A 426 -11.03 -22.66 -4.30
CA PRO A 426 -11.49 -23.96 -3.87
C PRO A 426 -10.26 -24.88 -3.73
N PRO A 427 -10.22 -25.76 -2.71
CA PRO A 427 -9.14 -26.72 -2.60
C PRO A 427 -9.06 -27.49 -3.91
N SER A 428 -7.88 -27.50 -4.52
CA SER A 428 -7.63 -28.32 -5.72
C SER A 428 -8.08 -29.75 -5.44
N PRO A 429 -8.82 -30.41 -6.35
CA PRO A 429 -9.12 -31.83 -6.22
C PRO A 429 -7.83 -32.61 -6.47
N GLY A 430 -7.01 -32.73 -5.43
CA GLY A 430 -5.77 -33.49 -5.44
C GLY A 430 -6.01 -34.85 -4.82
N ALA A 431 -6.16 -35.84 -5.69
CA ALA A 431 -5.82 -37.25 -5.51
C ALA A 431 -6.15 -37.88 -4.14
N ALA A 432 -7.22 -38.67 -4.12
CA ALA A 432 -7.31 -39.79 -3.20
C ALA A 432 -6.01 -40.63 -3.30
N PRO A 433 -5.38 -41.01 -2.19
CA PRO A 433 -4.25 -41.94 -2.25
C PRO A 433 -4.77 -43.29 -2.75
N SER A 434 -4.32 -43.70 -3.94
CA SER A 434 -4.55 -45.04 -4.44
C SER A 434 -4.02 -46.05 -3.43
N ALA A 435 -4.91 -46.90 -2.95
CA ALA A 435 -4.59 -48.07 -2.16
C ALA A 435 -3.59 -48.94 -2.95
N VAL A 436 -2.38 -49.09 -2.42
CA VAL A 436 -1.45 -50.12 -2.86
C VAL A 436 -1.94 -51.43 -2.26
N ALA A 437 -2.52 -52.28 -3.10
CA ALA A 437 -2.79 -53.68 -2.77
C ALA A 437 -1.46 -54.45 -2.70
N PRO A 438 -1.27 -55.35 -1.72
CA PRO A 438 -0.05 -56.14 -1.61
C PRO A 438 -0.10 -57.33 -2.58
N SER A 439 0.83 -57.39 -3.53
CA SER A 439 1.10 -58.62 -4.28
C SER A 439 2.09 -59.48 -3.50
N GLN A 440 1.59 -60.61 -3.01
CA GLN A 440 2.40 -61.73 -2.56
C GLN A 440 3.23 -62.28 -3.73
N ALA A 441 4.50 -62.59 -3.46
CA ALA A 441 5.20 -63.70 -4.10
C ALA A 441 6.26 -64.22 -3.13
N GLN A 442 5.98 -65.41 -2.58
CA GLN A 442 6.92 -66.29 -1.92
C GLN A 442 7.88 -66.90 -2.95
N GLY A 443 9.08 -67.29 -2.50
CA GLY A 443 9.77 -68.47 -3.06
C GLY A 443 11.25 -68.28 -3.39
N ALA A 444 12.10 -68.86 -2.52
CA ALA A 444 13.32 -69.66 -2.76
C ALA A 444 14.33 -69.18 -3.85
N GLN A 445 15.62 -69.04 -3.58
CA GLN A 445 16.55 -69.91 -2.84
C GLN A 445 17.68 -69.10 -2.23
#